data_AF-A0A3M0C3S6-F1
#
_entry.id   AF-A0A3M0C3S6-F1
#
_cell.length_a   1.000
_cell.length_b   1.000
_cell.length_c   1.000
_cell.angle_alpha   90.00
_cell.angle_beta   90.00
_cell.angle_gamma   90.00
#
_symmetry.space_group_name_H-M   'P 1'
#
loop_
_entity.id
_entity.type
_entity.pdbx_description
1 polymer ?
#
loop_
_entity_poly.entity_id
_entity_poly.type
_entity_poly.pdbx_seq_one_letter_code
_entity_poly.pdbx_strand_id
1 'polypeptide(L)'
;MAAKRRHPAIIFLGVMAVLAVIGAGVSLWFFYNQDALMRTMFVPEHAIAGEPLGPAPDYADNSAWAARPGMASRASMLPEGLYTTMQIPLADVFYIHPTTFLENTRWNADFDSEEARPFLERLGLQHQASAFSTAGRVFAPRYRQAGIGAFFDESGQGAQAIVRAHGDVLAAFDHYMENDNAGRPFIIAGHSQGSLHGLLLLAERIVARGLQDRLIAAYLIGWPVSMEGDIGALPGLSPCEKADQTGCIISYQSFAQGGDAGSIVKAFEMLPGLNGQPHAGTTMLCTNPLNWQIDGAAPAGLNAGALMLAEPDTPSNALEAGLTGASCGGDGILYINPPPKDGWTDYLMPQGNYHVYDINLFYKNIMDNAVDRTRAWFDGRPDVLPGAVPGAAGDMPQ
;
A
#
# COMPACT_ATOMS: atom_id res chain seq x y z
N MET A 1 19.43 -71.89 -0.65
CA MET A 1 19.74 -70.44 -0.69
C MET A 1 18.81 -69.75 0.31
N ALA A 2 19.32 -69.33 1.47
CA ALA A 2 18.51 -68.67 2.51
C ALA A 2 18.32 -67.19 2.17
N ALA A 3 17.08 -66.76 1.96
CA ALA A 3 16.74 -65.36 1.78
C ALA A 3 17.07 -64.59 3.08
N LYS A 4 18.10 -63.74 3.05
CA LYS A 4 18.40 -62.80 4.14
C LYS A 4 17.17 -61.90 4.35
N ARG A 5 16.37 -62.19 5.39
CA ARG A 5 15.32 -61.26 5.87
C ARG A 5 16.02 -59.97 6.28
N ARG A 6 15.86 -58.90 5.49
CA ARG A 6 16.35 -57.57 5.87
C ARG A 6 15.64 -57.16 7.17
N HIS A 7 16.39 -56.78 8.20
CA HIS A 7 15.81 -56.38 9.48
C HIS A 7 14.87 -55.18 9.28
N PRO A 8 13.66 -55.19 9.87
CA PRO A 8 12.69 -54.10 9.71
C PRO A 8 13.24 -52.72 10.09
N ALA A 9 14.21 -52.67 11.03
CA ALA A 9 14.93 -51.44 11.38
C ALA A 9 15.76 -50.87 10.22
N ILE A 10 16.36 -51.71 9.35
CA ILE A 10 17.15 -51.26 8.20
C ILE A 10 16.22 -50.71 7.11
N ILE A 11 15.04 -51.32 6.93
CA ILE A 11 14.02 -50.81 5.99
C ILE A 11 13.49 -49.47 6.49
N PHE A 12 13.16 -49.36 7.78
CA PHE A 12 12.71 -48.12 8.40
C PHE A 12 13.76 -46.99 8.26
N LEU A 13 15.02 -47.25 8.60
CA LEU A 13 16.10 -46.27 8.45
C LEU A 13 16.34 -45.88 6.99
N GLY A 14 16.21 -46.84 6.06
CA GLY A 14 16.29 -46.57 4.62
C GLY A 14 15.16 -45.66 4.13
N VAL A 15 13.92 -45.88 4.58
CA VAL A 15 12.77 -45.02 4.26
C VAL A 15 12.97 -43.62 4.84
N MET A 16 13.40 -43.51 6.10
CA MET A 16 13.66 -42.20 6.73
C MET A 16 14.77 -41.43 6.02
N ALA A 17 15.84 -42.10 5.59
CA ALA A 17 16.91 -41.47 4.81
C ALA A 17 16.41 -40.96 3.44
N VAL A 18 15.57 -41.73 2.75
CA VAL A 18 14.96 -41.31 1.47
C VAL A 18 14.04 -40.11 1.68
N LEU A 19 13.19 -40.12 2.72
CA LEU A 19 12.31 -38.98 3.04
C LEU A 19 13.11 -37.72 3.40
N ALA A 20 14.22 -37.85 4.12
CA ALA A 20 15.10 -36.73 4.43
C ALA A 20 15.76 -36.14 3.17
N VAL A 21 16.20 -36.98 2.24
CA VAL A 21 16.77 -36.54 0.95
C VAL A 21 15.71 -35.86 0.08
N ILE A 22 14.48 -36.41 0.03
CA ILE A 22 13.36 -35.78 -0.68
C ILE A 22 13.01 -34.43 -0.04
N GLY A 23 12.89 -34.37 1.29
CA GLY A 23 12.63 -33.13 2.02
C GLY A 23 13.71 -32.08 1.78
N ALA A 24 14.99 -32.45 1.85
CA ALA A 24 16.10 -31.56 1.54
C ALA A 24 16.08 -31.09 0.07
N GLY A 25 15.71 -31.98 -0.87
CA GLY A 25 15.54 -31.64 -2.27
C GLY A 25 14.40 -30.65 -2.52
N VAL A 26 13.26 -30.84 -1.85
CA VAL A 26 12.10 -29.92 -1.91
C VAL A 26 12.46 -28.57 -1.28
N SER A 27 13.11 -28.54 -0.12
CA SER A 27 13.56 -27.30 0.52
C SER A 27 14.58 -26.55 -0.32
N LEU A 28 15.55 -27.26 -0.94
CA LEU A 28 16.53 -26.66 -1.84
C LEU A 28 15.86 -26.13 -3.12
N TRP A 29 14.87 -26.86 -3.65
CA TRP A 29 14.12 -26.40 -4.81
C TRP A 29 13.35 -25.12 -4.48
N PHE A 30 12.60 -25.05 -3.38
CA PHE A 30 11.91 -23.83 -2.98
C PHE A 30 12.87 -22.69 -2.61
N PHE A 31 14.04 -22.97 -2.04
CA PHE A 31 15.07 -21.97 -1.79
C PHE A 31 15.48 -21.23 -3.08
N TYR A 32 15.57 -21.97 -4.20
CA TYR A 32 15.87 -21.41 -5.52
C TYR A 32 14.62 -21.01 -6.33
N ASN A 33 13.41 -21.38 -5.92
CA ASN A 33 12.14 -21.13 -6.61
C ASN A 33 11.12 -20.49 -5.66
N GLN A 34 11.49 -19.36 -5.05
CA GLN A 34 10.64 -18.72 -4.03
C GLN A 34 9.29 -18.27 -4.60
N ASP A 35 9.23 -17.86 -5.86
CA ASP A 35 7.96 -17.53 -6.53
C ASP A 35 6.99 -18.74 -6.54
N ALA A 36 7.50 -19.94 -6.80
CA ALA A 36 6.69 -21.15 -6.76
C ALA A 36 6.24 -21.53 -5.34
N LEU A 37 7.06 -21.23 -4.32
CA LEU A 37 6.67 -21.37 -2.92
C LEU A 37 5.50 -20.44 -2.59
N MET A 38 5.63 -19.15 -2.93
CA MET A 38 4.59 -18.16 -2.66
C MET A 38 3.28 -18.52 -3.36
N ARG A 39 3.34 -18.98 -4.62
CA ARG A 39 2.16 -19.49 -5.33
C ARG A 39 1.49 -20.64 -4.61
N THR A 40 2.27 -21.66 -4.24
CA THR A 40 1.74 -22.84 -3.56
C THR A 40 1.14 -22.49 -2.20
N MET A 41 1.71 -21.52 -1.49
CA MET A 41 1.24 -21.11 -0.17
C MET A 41 -0.01 -20.23 -0.24
N PHE A 42 -0.08 -19.31 -1.20
CA PHE A 42 -1.04 -18.20 -1.15
C PHE A 42 -2.10 -18.21 -2.25
N VAL A 43 -1.87 -18.85 -3.40
CA VAL A 43 -2.83 -18.85 -4.51
C VAL A 43 -3.94 -19.88 -4.22
N PRO A 44 -5.23 -19.48 -4.24
CA PRO A 44 -6.33 -20.43 -4.07
C PRO A 44 -6.34 -21.50 -5.15
N GLU A 45 -6.67 -22.74 -4.77
CA GLU A 45 -6.66 -23.90 -5.68
C GLU A 45 -7.91 -23.98 -6.60
N HIS A 46 -8.94 -23.17 -6.34
CA HIS A 46 -10.21 -23.16 -7.08
C HIS A 46 -10.38 -21.93 -7.97
N ALA A 47 -11.33 -22.01 -8.89
CA ALA A 47 -11.59 -20.92 -9.82
C ALA A 47 -12.42 -19.77 -9.22
N ILE A 48 -12.03 -18.52 -9.48
CA ILE A 48 -12.73 -17.32 -8.97
C ILE A 48 -14.18 -17.20 -9.47
N ALA A 49 -14.49 -17.77 -10.63
CA ALA A 49 -15.84 -17.78 -11.19
C ALA A 49 -16.83 -18.62 -10.35
N GLY A 50 -16.33 -19.62 -9.62
CA GLY A 50 -17.13 -20.46 -8.72
C GLY A 50 -17.19 -19.94 -7.28
N GLU A 51 -16.44 -18.89 -6.96
CA GLU A 51 -16.40 -18.32 -5.62
C GLU A 51 -17.55 -17.31 -5.44
N PRO A 52 -18.47 -17.55 -4.48
CA PRO A 52 -19.50 -16.56 -4.18
C PRO A 52 -18.84 -15.29 -3.66
N LEU A 53 -19.25 -14.15 -4.23
CA LEU A 53 -18.85 -12.86 -3.67
C LEU A 53 -19.49 -12.70 -2.30
N GLY A 54 -18.67 -12.37 -1.30
CA GLY A 54 -19.14 -11.88 -0.01
C GLY A 54 -20.11 -10.70 -0.16
N PRO A 55 -20.88 -10.38 0.89
CA PRO A 55 -21.77 -9.23 0.88
C PRO A 55 -21.01 -7.97 0.44
N ALA A 56 -21.62 -7.16 -0.43
CA ALA A 56 -21.04 -5.89 -0.80
C ALA A 56 -21.07 -4.96 0.43
N PRO A 57 -20.02 -4.14 0.65
CA PRO A 57 -20.03 -3.13 1.71
C PRO A 57 -21.12 -2.09 1.45
N ASP A 58 -21.87 -1.72 2.49
CA ASP A 58 -22.75 -0.55 2.46
C ASP A 58 -22.03 0.65 3.05
N TYR A 59 -21.53 1.55 2.20
CA TYR A 59 -20.73 2.70 2.63
C TYR A 59 -21.54 3.79 3.37
N ALA A 60 -22.88 3.68 3.40
CA ALA A 60 -23.68 4.50 4.32
C ALA A 60 -23.50 4.04 5.79
N ASP A 61 -23.13 2.78 6.03
CA ASP A 61 -22.85 2.24 7.36
C ASP A 61 -21.36 2.40 7.72
N ASN A 62 -21.09 2.83 8.95
CA ASN A 62 -19.76 2.88 9.53
C ASN A 62 -19.08 1.50 9.59
N SER A 63 -19.82 0.40 9.60
CA SER A 63 -19.24 -0.95 9.57
C SER A 63 -18.43 -1.25 8.30
N ALA A 64 -18.72 -0.56 7.19
CA ALA A 64 -18.00 -0.62 5.93
C ALA A 64 -16.74 0.28 5.88
N TRP A 65 -16.42 0.99 6.96
CA TRP A 65 -15.25 1.86 7.06
C TRP A 65 -14.26 1.34 8.10
N ALA A 66 -12.98 1.37 7.75
CA ALA A 66 -11.87 1.11 8.67
C ALA A 66 -11.46 2.41 9.40
N ALA A 67 -11.65 3.56 8.74
CA ALA A 67 -11.58 4.88 9.34
C ALA A 67 -12.59 5.81 8.67
N ARG A 68 -13.32 6.60 9.46
CA ARG A 68 -14.18 7.70 9.01
C ARG A 68 -14.31 8.68 10.17
N PRO A 69 -14.39 10.00 9.93
CA PRO A 69 -14.61 10.98 10.99
C PRO A 69 -15.83 10.62 11.87
N GLY A 70 -15.66 10.72 13.19
CA GLY A 70 -16.68 10.31 14.16
C GLY A 70 -16.56 8.85 14.64
N MET A 71 -15.67 8.06 14.04
CA MET A 71 -15.34 6.70 14.50
C MET A 71 -14.01 6.69 15.27
N ALA A 72 -13.92 5.84 16.29
CA ALA A 72 -12.63 5.47 16.87
C ALA A 72 -11.88 4.60 15.85
N SER A 73 -10.64 4.98 15.50
CA SER A 73 -9.84 4.27 14.52
C SER A 73 -8.36 4.39 14.85
N ARG A 74 -7.59 3.33 14.60
CA ARG A 74 -6.12 3.36 14.74
C ARG A 74 -5.45 4.29 13.73
N ALA A 75 -6.15 4.71 12.67
CA ALA A 75 -5.66 5.72 11.73
C ALA A 75 -5.41 7.10 12.37
N SER A 76 -5.88 7.34 13.61
CA SER A 76 -5.60 8.56 14.38
C SER A 76 -4.59 8.34 15.52
N MET A 77 -4.00 7.15 15.64
CA MET A 77 -3.00 6.85 16.68
C MET A 77 -1.63 7.36 16.25
N LEU A 78 -1.18 8.43 16.89
CA LEU A 78 0.15 8.99 16.66
C LEU A 78 1.23 8.18 17.39
N PRO A 79 2.47 8.17 16.88
CA PRO A 79 3.65 7.63 17.56
C PRO A 79 3.84 8.19 18.97
N GLU A 80 4.46 7.42 19.86
CA GLU A 80 4.82 7.89 21.19
C GLU A 80 5.67 9.18 21.11
N GLY A 81 5.34 10.16 21.96
CA GLY A 81 6.03 11.44 22.03
C GLY A 81 5.62 12.44 20.93
N LEU A 82 4.81 12.04 19.95
CA LEU A 82 4.24 12.93 18.97
C LEU A 82 2.89 13.47 19.48
N TYR A 83 2.85 14.77 19.79
CA TYR A 83 1.62 15.47 20.16
C TYR A 83 1.33 16.53 19.12
N THR A 84 0.15 16.49 18.51
CA THR A 84 -0.33 17.59 17.68
C THR A 84 -1.09 18.58 18.55
N THR A 85 -0.87 19.87 18.33
CA THR A 85 -1.88 20.84 18.73
C THR A 85 -3.15 20.51 17.96
N MET A 86 -4.33 20.63 18.59
CA MET A 86 -5.60 20.38 17.90
C MET A 86 -5.75 21.36 16.72
N GLN A 87 -5.22 21.00 15.55
CA GLN A 87 -5.51 21.66 14.31
C GLN A 87 -6.72 20.95 13.73
N ILE A 88 -7.76 21.72 13.42
CA ILE A 88 -8.91 21.22 12.68
C ILE A 88 -8.37 20.87 11.29
N PRO A 89 -8.36 19.60 10.86
CA PRO A 89 -7.82 19.26 9.55
C PRO A 89 -8.64 19.99 8.48
N LEU A 90 -7.97 20.59 7.50
CA LEU A 90 -8.59 21.42 6.45
C LEU A 90 -8.77 20.66 5.12
N ALA A 91 -8.07 19.55 4.98
CA ALA A 91 -8.21 18.60 3.88
C ALA A 91 -8.81 17.27 4.37
N ASP A 92 -9.05 16.38 3.42
CA ASP A 92 -9.40 14.99 3.66
C ASP A 92 -8.32 14.07 3.08
N VAL A 93 -8.18 12.86 3.63
CA VAL A 93 -7.29 11.82 3.14
C VAL A 93 -8.16 10.61 2.84
N PHE A 94 -8.26 10.24 1.57
CA PHE A 94 -8.86 8.98 1.16
C PHE A 94 -7.75 7.92 1.10
N TYR A 95 -7.63 7.13 2.16
CA TYR A 95 -6.59 6.12 2.34
C TYR A 95 -7.10 4.74 1.92
N ILE A 96 -6.39 4.10 1.00
CA ILE A 96 -6.71 2.78 0.48
C ILE A 96 -5.69 1.78 1.03
N HIS A 97 -6.14 0.92 1.95
CA HIS A 97 -5.26 0.02 2.68
C HIS A 97 -4.63 -1.06 1.77
N PRO A 98 -3.48 -1.65 2.14
CA PRO A 98 -2.85 -2.73 1.38
C PRO A 98 -3.61 -4.05 1.53
N THR A 99 -3.08 -5.10 0.92
CA THR A 99 -3.51 -6.48 1.18
C THR A 99 -3.19 -6.89 2.60
N THR A 100 -4.21 -7.26 3.35
CA THR A 100 -4.11 -7.80 4.71
C THR A 100 -4.75 -9.17 4.89
N PHE A 101 -5.38 -9.70 3.85
CA PHE A 101 -5.82 -11.09 3.79
C PHE A 101 -4.71 -11.98 3.22
N LEU A 102 -4.14 -12.81 4.09
CA LEU A 102 -2.98 -13.67 3.80
C LEU A 102 -3.34 -15.16 3.65
N GLU A 103 -4.62 -15.50 3.80
CA GLU A 103 -5.11 -16.86 3.61
C GLU A 103 -5.26 -17.19 2.11
N ASN A 104 -5.14 -18.47 1.77
CA ASN A 104 -5.34 -18.97 0.40
C ASN A 104 -6.74 -19.59 0.19
N THR A 105 -7.64 -19.41 1.15
CA THR A 105 -8.96 -20.05 1.14
C THR A 105 -9.92 -19.42 0.14
N ARG A 106 -9.66 -18.17 -0.28
CA ARG A 106 -10.50 -17.37 -1.19
C ARG A 106 -9.68 -16.37 -2.00
N TRP A 107 -10.23 -15.92 -3.13
CA TRP A 107 -9.62 -14.89 -3.97
C TRP A 107 -9.83 -13.48 -3.43
N ASN A 108 -11.01 -13.18 -2.91
CA ASN A 108 -11.32 -11.91 -2.25
C ASN A 108 -11.76 -12.17 -0.81
N ALA A 109 -11.24 -11.41 0.14
CA ALA A 109 -11.75 -11.42 1.50
C ALA A 109 -13.16 -10.82 1.56
N ASP A 110 -13.96 -11.22 2.55
CA ASP A 110 -15.12 -10.41 2.93
C ASP A 110 -14.62 -9.06 3.47
N PHE A 111 -15.39 -7.99 3.25
CA PHE A 111 -14.95 -6.65 3.65
C PHE A 111 -14.80 -6.52 5.18
N ASP A 112 -15.54 -7.33 5.93
CA ASP A 112 -15.54 -7.43 7.38
C ASP A 112 -14.79 -8.68 7.90
N SER A 113 -13.92 -9.28 7.06
CA SER A 113 -13.14 -10.47 7.43
C SER A 113 -12.43 -10.30 8.79
N GLU A 114 -12.73 -11.20 9.71
CA GLU A 114 -12.10 -11.22 11.03
C GLU A 114 -10.63 -11.64 10.94
N GLU A 115 -10.26 -12.42 9.93
CA GLU A 115 -8.90 -12.86 9.65
C GLU A 115 -8.01 -11.70 9.18
N ALA A 116 -8.52 -10.86 8.28
CA ALA A 116 -7.77 -9.72 7.75
C ALA A 116 -7.72 -8.52 8.72
N ARG A 117 -8.69 -8.44 9.64
CA ARG A 117 -8.90 -7.26 10.52
C ARG A 117 -7.70 -6.94 11.41
N PRO A 118 -7.06 -7.86 12.15
CA PRO A 118 -5.95 -7.51 13.03
C PRO A 118 -4.78 -6.86 12.28
N PHE A 119 -4.48 -7.37 11.08
CA PHE A 119 -3.40 -6.84 10.26
C PHE A 119 -3.80 -5.52 9.56
N LEU A 120 -5.07 -5.35 9.18
CA LEU A 120 -5.60 -4.06 8.73
C LEU A 120 -5.47 -2.99 9.82
N GLU A 121 -5.94 -3.27 11.03
CA GLU A 121 -5.91 -2.32 12.16
C GLU A 121 -4.47 -1.97 12.55
N ARG A 122 -3.59 -2.98 12.65
CA ARG A 122 -2.18 -2.79 13.01
C ARG A 122 -1.37 -2.19 11.87
N LEU A 123 -1.17 -2.89 10.75
CA LEU A 123 -0.32 -2.39 9.67
C LEU A 123 -0.99 -1.22 8.94
N GLY A 124 -2.17 -1.48 8.36
CA GLY A 124 -2.82 -0.56 7.42
C GLY A 124 -3.24 0.76 8.06
N LEU A 125 -3.81 0.73 9.27
CA LEU A 125 -4.30 1.95 9.92
C LEU A 125 -3.27 2.57 10.86
N GLN A 126 -2.83 1.83 11.89
CA GLN A 126 -1.96 2.38 12.94
C GLN A 126 -0.59 2.81 12.42
N HIS A 127 -0.01 2.11 11.44
CA HIS A 127 1.37 2.33 11.01
C HIS A 127 1.51 2.93 9.61
N GLN A 128 0.43 2.95 8.81
CA GLN A 128 0.45 3.51 7.46
C GLN A 128 -0.52 4.69 7.32
N ALA A 129 -1.83 4.48 7.47
CA ALA A 129 -2.82 5.56 7.33
C ALA A 129 -2.56 6.74 8.28
N SER A 130 -2.13 6.45 9.51
CA SER A 130 -1.85 7.46 10.54
C SER A 130 -0.74 8.45 10.14
N ALA A 131 0.14 8.09 9.21
CA ALA A 131 1.15 9.02 8.66
C ALA A 131 0.49 10.25 8.04
N PHE A 132 -0.73 10.13 7.53
CA PHE A 132 -1.46 11.21 6.86
C PHE A 132 -2.47 11.94 7.77
N SER A 133 -2.66 11.46 9.00
CA SER A 133 -3.73 11.93 9.90
C SER A 133 -3.59 13.38 10.36
N THR A 134 -2.38 13.95 10.26
CA THR A 134 -2.11 15.35 10.59
C THR A 134 -2.43 16.31 9.43
N ALA A 135 -2.50 15.80 8.20
CA ALA A 135 -2.80 16.58 7.01
C ALA A 135 -4.32 16.73 6.77
N GLY A 136 -5.11 15.71 7.11
CA GLY A 136 -6.53 15.68 6.81
C GLY A 136 -7.34 14.67 7.61
N ARG A 137 -8.66 14.78 7.51
CA ARG A 137 -9.60 13.78 8.03
C ARG A 137 -9.41 12.47 7.25
N VAL A 138 -9.13 11.37 7.94
CA VAL A 138 -8.89 10.08 7.27
C VAL A 138 -10.20 9.34 7.00
N PHE A 139 -10.41 8.98 5.75
CA PHE A 139 -11.44 8.07 5.26
C PHE A 139 -10.72 6.85 4.67
N ALA A 140 -10.95 5.67 5.26
CA ALA A 140 -10.38 4.41 4.79
C ALA A 140 -11.51 3.38 4.67
N PRO A 141 -11.93 2.98 3.46
CA PRO A 141 -12.98 2.00 3.31
C PRO A 141 -12.48 0.61 3.65
N ARG A 142 -13.38 -0.23 4.18
CA ARG A 142 -13.26 -1.67 4.05
C ARG A 142 -13.79 -2.05 2.68
N TYR A 143 -13.08 -2.93 1.99
CA TYR A 143 -13.48 -3.42 0.68
C TYR A 143 -13.16 -4.91 0.59
N ARG A 144 -13.78 -5.62 -0.35
CA ARG A 144 -13.48 -7.04 -0.61
C ARG A 144 -12.13 -7.19 -1.29
N GLN A 145 -11.07 -6.87 -0.55
CA GLN A 145 -9.69 -6.85 -1.00
C GLN A 145 -9.30 -8.18 -1.64
N ALA A 146 -8.52 -8.14 -2.72
CA ALA A 146 -7.92 -9.34 -3.26
C ALA A 146 -6.90 -9.87 -2.24
N GLY A 147 -6.94 -11.18 -2.00
CA GLY A 147 -5.98 -11.85 -1.14
C GLY A 147 -4.57 -11.81 -1.72
N ILE A 148 -3.57 -12.06 -0.89
CA ILE A 148 -2.16 -11.97 -1.31
C ILE A 148 -1.82 -12.91 -2.48
N GLY A 149 -2.52 -14.05 -2.58
CA GLY A 149 -2.42 -14.96 -3.71
C GLY A 149 -2.71 -14.33 -5.07
N ALA A 150 -3.55 -13.29 -5.13
CA ALA A 150 -3.88 -12.61 -6.38
C ALA A 150 -2.65 -11.99 -7.07
N PHE A 151 -1.62 -11.62 -6.31
CA PHE A 151 -0.38 -11.03 -6.83
C PHE A 151 0.65 -12.08 -7.27
N PHE A 152 0.42 -13.35 -6.95
CA PHE A 152 1.26 -14.47 -7.38
C PHE A 152 0.63 -15.30 -8.49
N ASP A 153 -0.65 -15.09 -8.79
CA ASP A 153 -1.37 -15.76 -9.86
C ASP A 153 -0.93 -15.30 -11.26
N GLU A 154 -0.73 -16.25 -12.17
CA GLU A 154 -0.43 -15.99 -13.59
C GLU A 154 -1.60 -16.37 -14.51
N SER A 155 -2.67 -16.96 -13.98
CA SER A 155 -3.81 -17.43 -14.78
C SER A 155 -4.80 -16.32 -15.15
N GLY A 156 -4.68 -15.13 -14.54
CA GLY A 156 -5.58 -13.99 -14.74
C GLY A 156 -6.78 -13.96 -13.78
N GLN A 157 -6.83 -14.87 -12.81
CA GLN A 157 -7.85 -14.89 -11.76
C GLN A 157 -7.55 -13.86 -10.67
N GLY A 158 -6.27 -13.67 -10.34
CA GLY A 158 -5.83 -12.60 -9.44
C GLY A 158 -6.21 -11.23 -9.96
N ALA A 159 -6.04 -10.98 -11.25
CA ALA A 159 -6.49 -9.74 -11.90
C ALA A 159 -8.01 -9.52 -11.76
N GLN A 160 -8.82 -10.58 -11.91
CA GLN A 160 -10.28 -10.49 -11.69
C GLN A 160 -10.61 -10.18 -10.22
N ALA A 161 -9.87 -10.73 -9.26
CA ALA A 161 -10.04 -10.43 -7.84
C ALA A 161 -9.74 -8.96 -7.55
N ILE A 162 -8.66 -8.43 -8.10
CA ILE A 162 -8.27 -7.02 -7.98
C ILE A 162 -9.34 -6.10 -8.60
N VAL A 163 -9.89 -6.45 -9.78
CA VAL A 163 -10.97 -5.65 -10.39
C VAL A 163 -12.24 -5.64 -9.53
N ARG A 164 -12.61 -6.77 -8.92
CA ARG A 164 -13.74 -6.84 -7.97
C ARG A 164 -13.51 -5.92 -6.77
N ALA A 165 -12.31 -5.99 -6.17
CA ALA A 165 -11.90 -5.13 -5.06
C ALA A 165 -11.93 -3.64 -5.45
N HIS A 166 -11.50 -3.31 -6.67
CA HIS A 166 -11.50 -1.93 -7.16
C HIS A 166 -12.92 -1.35 -7.26
N GLY A 167 -13.91 -2.15 -7.67
CA GLY A 167 -15.32 -1.74 -7.71
C GLY A 167 -15.84 -1.24 -6.36
N ASP A 168 -15.46 -1.91 -5.26
CA ASP A 168 -15.80 -1.49 -3.91
C ASP A 168 -15.09 -0.18 -3.53
N VAL A 169 -13.80 -0.02 -3.88
CA VAL A 169 -13.05 1.23 -3.66
C VAL A 169 -13.68 2.42 -4.38
N LEU A 170 -14.15 2.22 -5.63
CA LEU A 170 -14.86 3.25 -6.38
C LEU A 170 -16.19 3.62 -5.72
N ALA A 171 -16.96 2.62 -5.26
CA ALA A 171 -18.22 2.85 -4.55
C ALA A 171 -18.00 3.61 -3.23
N ALA A 172 -16.93 3.30 -2.48
CA ALA A 172 -16.54 4.03 -1.29
C ALA A 172 -16.19 5.49 -1.59
N PHE A 173 -15.36 5.72 -2.63
CA PHE A 173 -14.95 7.06 -3.02
C PHE A 173 -16.15 7.90 -3.48
N ASP A 174 -17.04 7.29 -4.27
CA ASP A 174 -18.28 7.93 -4.72
C ASP A 174 -19.15 8.34 -3.52
N HIS A 175 -19.36 7.44 -2.54
CA HIS A 175 -20.08 7.77 -1.31
C HIS A 175 -19.40 8.92 -0.53
N TYR A 176 -18.09 8.84 -0.32
CA TYR A 176 -17.31 9.87 0.38
C TYR A 176 -17.45 11.24 -0.29
N MET A 177 -17.33 11.29 -1.63
CA MET A 177 -17.42 12.53 -2.39
C MET A 177 -18.81 13.16 -2.31
N GLU A 178 -19.86 12.33 -2.33
CA GLU A 178 -21.26 12.78 -2.30
C GLU A 178 -21.74 13.19 -0.90
N ASN A 179 -21.27 12.51 0.15
CA ASN A 179 -21.88 12.60 1.48
C ASN A 179 -20.98 13.24 2.55
N ASP A 180 -19.66 13.12 2.43
CA ASP A 180 -18.73 13.46 3.53
C ASP A 180 -17.74 14.57 3.20
N ASN A 181 -17.28 14.58 1.95
CA ASN A 181 -16.17 15.42 1.51
C ASN A 181 -16.55 16.91 1.50
N ALA A 182 -17.79 17.22 1.11
CA ALA A 182 -18.33 18.57 1.13
C ALA A 182 -17.38 19.61 0.49
N GLY A 183 -16.86 19.34 -0.72
CA GLY A 183 -16.04 20.31 -1.45
C GLY A 183 -14.58 20.46 -0.97
N ARG A 184 -14.15 19.74 0.08
CA ARG A 184 -12.80 19.87 0.65
C ARG A 184 -11.70 19.34 -0.28
N PRO A 185 -10.51 19.95 -0.31
CA PRO A 185 -9.38 19.36 -1.04
C PRO A 185 -8.97 18.04 -0.38
N PHE A 186 -8.38 17.13 -1.15
CA PHE A 186 -8.09 15.79 -0.66
C PHE A 186 -6.76 15.22 -1.15
N ILE A 187 -6.22 14.31 -0.35
CA ILE A 187 -5.10 13.43 -0.68
C ILE A 187 -5.65 12.05 -1.03
N ILE A 188 -5.15 11.43 -2.09
CA ILE A 188 -5.29 9.98 -2.30
C ILE A 188 -4.01 9.33 -1.76
N ALA A 189 -4.14 8.40 -0.84
CA ALA A 189 -2.99 7.67 -0.29
C ALA A 189 -3.27 6.18 -0.35
N GLY A 190 -2.27 5.40 -0.74
CA GLY A 190 -2.36 3.95 -0.79
C GLY A 190 -1.03 3.30 -0.49
N HIS A 191 -1.10 2.00 -0.18
CA HIS A 191 0.07 1.12 -0.16
C HIS A 191 -0.22 -0.15 -0.94
N SER A 192 0.75 -0.66 -1.71
CA SER A 192 0.64 -1.95 -2.40
C SER A 192 -0.62 -2.02 -3.29
N GLN A 193 -1.51 -3.00 -3.07
CA GLN A 193 -2.84 -3.07 -3.70
C GLN A 193 -3.62 -1.75 -3.63
N GLY A 194 -3.57 -1.03 -2.51
CA GLY A 194 -4.25 0.24 -2.35
C GLY A 194 -3.70 1.33 -3.27
N SER A 195 -2.40 1.29 -3.57
CA SER A 195 -1.77 2.21 -4.54
C SER A 195 -2.17 1.91 -5.98
N LEU A 196 -2.32 0.62 -6.34
CA LEU A 196 -2.92 0.24 -7.62
C LEU A 196 -4.35 0.78 -7.75
N HIS A 197 -5.17 0.58 -6.72
CA HIS A 197 -6.53 1.13 -6.72
C HIS A 197 -6.53 2.66 -6.75
N GLY A 198 -5.59 3.31 -6.07
CA GLY A 198 -5.40 4.75 -6.12
C GLY A 198 -5.09 5.22 -7.54
N LEU A 199 -4.19 4.53 -8.26
CA LEU A 199 -3.85 4.83 -9.65
C LEU A 199 -5.07 4.75 -10.58
N LEU A 200 -5.82 3.66 -10.49
CA LEU A 200 -7.05 3.48 -11.28
C LEU A 200 -8.11 4.53 -10.92
N LEU A 201 -8.27 4.85 -9.64
CA LEU A 201 -9.19 5.88 -9.16
C LEU A 201 -8.81 7.27 -9.70
N LEU A 202 -7.52 7.59 -9.86
CA LEU A 202 -7.09 8.83 -10.51
C LEU A 202 -7.65 8.93 -11.93
N ALA A 203 -7.60 7.86 -12.72
CA ALA A 203 -8.15 7.85 -14.07
C ALA A 203 -9.69 7.93 -14.05
N GLU A 204 -10.32 7.02 -13.32
CA GLU A 204 -11.76 6.76 -13.40
C GLU A 204 -12.63 7.76 -12.65
N ARG A 205 -12.08 8.48 -11.68
CA ARG A 205 -12.82 9.41 -10.84
C ARG A 205 -12.22 10.79 -10.80
N ILE A 206 -10.90 10.91 -10.70
CA ILE A 206 -10.31 12.25 -10.58
C ILE A 206 -10.27 12.94 -11.94
N VAL A 207 -9.62 12.32 -12.93
CA VAL A 207 -9.52 12.87 -14.28
C VAL A 207 -10.87 12.87 -14.98
N ALA A 208 -11.57 11.73 -14.98
CA ALA A 208 -12.85 11.60 -15.68
C ALA A 208 -13.94 12.56 -15.19
N ARG A 209 -13.84 13.07 -13.95
CA ARG A 209 -14.82 14.00 -13.36
C ARG A 209 -14.28 15.41 -13.14
N GLY A 210 -13.06 15.72 -13.59
CA GLY A 210 -12.50 17.06 -13.46
C GLY A 210 -12.15 17.48 -12.02
N LEU A 211 -11.73 16.53 -11.17
CA LEU A 211 -11.41 16.78 -9.75
C LEU A 211 -9.95 17.12 -9.49
N GLN A 212 -9.10 17.20 -10.52
CA GLN A 212 -7.64 17.42 -10.39
C GLN A 212 -7.31 18.66 -9.57
N ASP A 213 -8.08 19.75 -9.74
CA ASP A 213 -7.85 21.01 -9.01
C ASP A 213 -8.02 20.89 -7.49
N ARG A 214 -8.71 19.83 -7.04
CA ARG A 214 -8.98 19.54 -5.62
C ARG A 214 -8.06 18.46 -5.06
N LEU A 215 -7.26 17.80 -5.91
CA LEU A 215 -6.25 16.85 -5.50
C LEU A 215 -5.02 17.60 -4.96
N ILE A 216 -4.69 17.38 -3.70
CA ILE A 216 -3.45 17.89 -3.09
C ILE A 216 -2.27 17.10 -3.63
N ALA A 217 -2.28 15.78 -3.47
CA ALA A 217 -1.31 14.86 -4.05
C ALA A 217 -1.84 13.42 -3.99
N ALA A 218 -1.23 12.53 -4.78
CA ALA A 218 -1.44 11.10 -4.71
C ALA A 218 -0.18 10.38 -4.23
N TYR A 219 -0.22 9.76 -3.04
CA TYR A 219 0.85 8.93 -2.50
C TYR A 219 0.56 7.47 -2.82
N LEU A 220 1.09 6.98 -3.95
CA LEU A 220 0.87 5.62 -4.46
C LEU A 220 2.07 4.73 -4.12
N ILE A 221 2.36 4.61 -2.83
CA ILE A 221 3.59 3.99 -2.31
C ILE A 221 3.53 2.46 -2.42
N GLY A 222 4.65 1.79 -2.66
CA GLY A 222 4.70 0.33 -2.77
C GLY A 222 4.02 -0.19 -4.05
N TRP A 223 3.87 0.61 -5.10
CA TRP A 223 3.35 0.11 -6.37
C TRP A 223 4.11 0.73 -7.56
N PRO A 224 4.62 -0.06 -8.51
CA PRO A 224 5.34 0.49 -9.64
C PRO A 224 4.39 1.30 -10.53
N VAL A 225 4.75 2.55 -10.83
CA VAL A 225 3.95 3.48 -11.65
C VAL A 225 4.80 3.93 -12.83
N SER A 226 4.29 3.78 -14.05
CA SER A 226 4.97 4.21 -15.26
C SER A 226 4.77 5.70 -15.52
N MET A 227 5.85 6.43 -15.80
CA MET A 227 5.76 7.84 -16.19
C MET A 227 5.01 8.01 -17.52
N GLU A 228 5.27 7.15 -18.50
CA GLU A 228 4.64 7.22 -19.83
C GLU A 228 3.33 6.43 -19.90
N GLY A 229 3.29 5.24 -19.32
CA GLY A 229 2.19 4.30 -19.43
C GLY A 229 0.99 4.65 -18.55
N ASP A 230 1.28 5.22 -17.38
CA ASP A 230 0.26 5.55 -16.38
C ASP A 230 0.08 7.06 -16.26
N ILE A 231 1.12 7.79 -15.82
CA ILE A 231 1.01 9.24 -15.58
C ILE A 231 0.75 9.99 -16.88
N GLY A 232 1.39 9.59 -17.98
CA GLY A 232 1.13 10.13 -19.32
C GLY A 232 -0.32 9.98 -19.80
N ALA A 233 -1.08 9.04 -19.22
CA ALA A 233 -2.51 8.85 -19.50
C ALA A 233 -3.43 9.65 -18.57
N LEU A 234 -2.89 10.41 -17.62
CA LEU A 234 -3.62 11.20 -16.62
C LEU A 234 -3.49 12.71 -16.90
N PRO A 235 -4.26 13.28 -17.84
CA PRO A 235 -4.17 14.69 -18.16
C PRO A 235 -4.43 15.59 -16.95
N GLY A 236 -3.52 16.55 -16.76
CA GLY A 236 -3.54 17.49 -15.63
C GLY A 236 -2.82 17.00 -14.38
N LEU A 237 -2.28 15.78 -14.37
CA LEU A 237 -1.43 15.25 -13.32
C LEU A 237 0.00 15.04 -13.83
N SER A 238 0.97 15.09 -12.92
CA SER A 238 2.39 14.87 -13.20
C SER A 238 3.04 14.11 -12.05
N PRO A 239 4.24 13.54 -12.20
CA PRO A 239 5.01 13.15 -11.02
C PRO A 239 5.36 14.39 -10.19
N CYS A 240 5.56 14.22 -8.88
CA CYS A 240 5.99 15.31 -8.01
C CYS A 240 7.50 15.54 -8.13
N GLU A 241 7.90 16.73 -8.60
CA GLU A 241 9.31 17.12 -8.76
C GLU A 241 9.85 17.90 -7.53
N LYS A 242 8.94 18.41 -6.69
CA LYS A 242 9.26 19.20 -5.50
C LYS A 242 8.40 18.81 -4.30
N ALA A 243 8.89 19.13 -3.12
CA ALA A 243 8.25 18.81 -1.84
C ALA A 243 6.87 19.46 -1.66
N ASP A 244 6.66 20.66 -2.20
CA ASP A 244 5.44 21.46 -2.03
C ASP A 244 4.52 21.47 -3.26
N GLN A 245 4.88 20.74 -4.32
CA GLN A 245 4.05 20.65 -5.52
C GLN A 245 2.66 20.05 -5.19
N THR A 246 1.62 20.47 -5.90
CA THR A 246 0.27 19.90 -5.71
C THR A 246 -0.26 19.36 -7.04
N GLY A 247 -1.31 18.54 -6.99
CA GLY A 247 -1.87 17.88 -8.17
C GLY A 247 -0.89 16.90 -8.82
N CYS A 248 -0.03 16.26 -8.03
CA CYS A 248 1.03 15.38 -8.52
C CYS A 248 1.05 14.01 -7.81
N ILE A 249 1.81 13.08 -8.38
CA ILE A 249 1.88 11.67 -7.99
C ILE A 249 3.25 11.33 -7.41
N ILE A 250 3.28 10.61 -6.29
CA ILE A 250 4.45 10.05 -5.63
C ILE A 250 4.35 8.53 -5.69
N SER A 251 5.44 7.85 -6.04
CA SER A 251 5.59 6.40 -5.86
C SER A 251 7.06 6.02 -5.65
N TYR A 252 7.27 4.93 -4.92
CA TYR A 252 8.55 4.23 -4.75
C TYR A 252 8.30 2.84 -4.15
N GLN A 253 9.27 1.94 -4.27
CA GLN A 253 9.32 0.64 -3.57
C GLN A 253 10.71 0.46 -2.97
N SER A 254 10.78 0.05 -1.70
CA SER A 254 12.01 0.08 -0.90
C SER A 254 12.74 -1.25 -0.93
N PHE A 255 14.00 -1.25 -1.33
CA PHE A 255 14.89 -2.42 -1.30
C PHE A 255 16.19 -2.10 -0.58
N ALA A 256 16.78 -3.05 0.13
CA ALA A 256 18.14 -2.92 0.64
C ALA A 256 19.11 -2.58 -0.50
N GLN A 257 20.10 -1.73 -0.24
CA GLN A 257 21.24 -1.58 -1.15
C GLN A 257 21.87 -2.95 -1.44
N GLY A 258 21.91 -3.33 -2.73
CA GLY A 258 22.40 -4.64 -3.17
C GLY A 258 21.36 -5.77 -3.14
N GLY A 259 20.09 -5.47 -2.83
CA GLY A 259 18.97 -6.38 -3.06
C GLY A 259 18.67 -6.56 -4.55
N ASP A 260 17.82 -7.55 -4.86
CA ASP A 260 17.42 -7.90 -6.23
C ASP A 260 15.92 -7.65 -6.43
N ALA A 261 15.60 -6.62 -7.21
CA ALA A 261 14.24 -6.24 -7.56
C ALA A 261 13.80 -6.77 -8.95
N GLY A 262 14.56 -7.68 -9.56
CA GLY A 262 14.35 -8.12 -10.94
C GLY A 262 12.97 -8.73 -11.20
N SER A 263 12.37 -9.42 -10.22
CA SER A 263 11.01 -9.94 -10.35
C SER A 263 9.95 -8.83 -10.39
N ILE A 264 10.13 -7.76 -9.63
CA ILE A 264 9.25 -6.58 -9.63
C ILE A 264 9.38 -5.82 -10.95
N VAL A 265 10.61 -5.57 -11.41
CA VAL A 265 10.87 -4.92 -12.69
C VAL A 265 10.25 -5.71 -13.84
N LYS A 266 10.44 -7.02 -13.87
CA LYS A 266 9.83 -7.89 -14.88
C LYS A 266 8.31 -7.87 -14.82
N ALA A 267 7.72 -7.93 -13.63
CA ALA A 267 6.27 -7.85 -13.46
C ALA A 267 5.73 -6.50 -13.98
N PHE A 268 6.37 -5.39 -13.61
CA PHE A 268 6.04 -4.06 -14.10
C PHE A 268 6.03 -4.02 -15.63
N GLU A 269 7.09 -4.46 -16.31
CA GLU A 269 7.22 -4.45 -17.77
C GLU A 269 6.11 -5.23 -18.48
N MET A 270 5.60 -6.30 -17.86
CA MET A 270 4.54 -7.14 -18.44
C MET A 270 3.13 -6.59 -18.19
N LEU A 271 2.93 -5.84 -17.10
CA LEU A 271 1.62 -5.31 -16.75
C LEU A 271 1.22 -4.18 -17.72
N PRO A 272 -0.06 -4.14 -18.14
CA PRO A 272 -0.57 -3.02 -18.92
C PRO A 272 -0.68 -1.77 -18.04
N GLY A 273 -0.26 -0.63 -18.57
CA GLY A 273 -0.52 0.67 -17.99
C GLY A 273 -1.92 1.17 -18.27
N LEU A 274 -2.25 2.34 -17.73
CA LEU A 274 -3.52 3.02 -17.97
C LEU A 274 -3.78 3.31 -19.45
N ASN A 275 -2.73 3.45 -20.28
CA ASN A 275 -2.85 3.59 -21.73
C ASN A 275 -3.16 2.26 -22.48
N GLY A 276 -3.28 1.14 -21.76
CA GLY A 276 -3.56 -0.19 -22.30
C GLY A 276 -2.38 -0.91 -22.94
N GLN A 277 -1.18 -0.34 -22.92
CA GLN A 277 0.06 -0.96 -23.41
C GLN A 277 0.90 -1.50 -22.25
N PRO A 278 1.70 -2.56 -22.45
CA PRO A 278 2.68 -3.00 -21.45
C PRO A 278 3.69 -1.89 -21.09
N HIS A 279 4.20 -1.89 -19.87
CA HIS A 279 5.21 -0.92 -19.43
C HIS A 279 6.63 -1.18 -19.95
N ALA A 280 6.86 -2.26 -20.70
CA ALA A 280 8.16 -2.55 -21.28
C ALA A 280 8.72 -1.33 -22.04
N GLY A 281 9.91 -0.87 -21.64
CA GLY A 281 10.58 0.30 -22.21
C GLY A 281 10.10 1.67 -21.69
N THR A 282 9.25 1.70 -20.67
CA THR A 282 8.84 2.92 -19.96
C THR A 282 9.65 3.13 -18.68
N THR A 283 9.65 4.36 -18.15
CA THR A 283 10.33 4.71 -16.91
C THR A 283 9.43 4.49 -15.71
N MET A 284 9.89 3.67 -14.76
CA MET A 284 9.22 3.50 -13.46
C MET A 284 9.54 4.69 -12.55
N LEU A 285 8.51 5.33 -12.00
CA LEU A 285 8.65 6.47 -11.10
C LEU A 285 9.30 6.04 -9.77
N CYS A 286 10.40 6.71 -9.42
CA CYS A 286 10.97 6.70 -8.08
C CYS A 286 11.04 8.11 -7.51
N THR A 287 10.25 8.37 -6.46
CA THR A 287 10.36 9.59 -5.65
C THR A 287 11.08 9.26 -4.35
N ASN A 288 12.18 9.95 -4.07
CA ASN A 288 12.90 9.75 -2.81
C ASN A 288 12.17 10.48 -1.66
N PRO A 289 11.63 9.76 -0.66
CA PRO A 289 10.81 10.36 0.41
C PRO A 289 11.61 11.20 1.40
N LEU A 290 12.95 11.16 1.35
CA LEU A 290 13.81 11.97 2.23
C LEU A 290 14.02 13.40 1.71
N ASN A 291 13.81 13.63 0.41
CA ASN A 291 14.01 14.95 -0.21
C ASN A 291 12.92 15.34 -1.23
N TRP A 292 11.97 14.45 -1.51
CA TRP A 292 10.84 14.60 -2.44
C TRP A 292 11.24 14.88 -3.89
N GLN A 293 12.42 14.41 -4.29
CA GLN A 293 12.93 14.51 -5.66
C GLN A 293 12.77 13.19 -6.40
N ILE A 294 12.42 13.28 -7.68
CA ILE A 294 12.49 12.16 -8.63
C ILE A 294 13.95 11.81 -8.85
N ASP A 295 14.27 10.53 -8.88
CA ASP A 295 15.63 10.00 -9.06
C ASP A 295 16.65 10.56 -8.02
N GLY A 296 16.13 11.00 -6.88
CA GLY A 296 16.90 11.66 -5.83
C GLY A 296 17.72 10.70 -4.98
N ALA A 297 18.79 11.22 -4.37
CA ALA A 297 19.56 10.54 -3.33
C ALA A 297 19.67 11.43 -2.08
N ALA A 298 19.57 10.82 -0.90
CA ALA A 298 19.57 11.51 0.37
C ALA A 298 20.21 10.67 1.48
N PRO A 299 21.03 11.28 2.35
CA PRO A 299 21.67 10.58 3.46
C PRO A 299 20.67 10.28 4.59
N ALA A 300 21.01 9.32 5.46
CA ALA A 300 20.18 8.91 6.59
C ALA A 300 19.81 10.07 7.53
N GLY A 301 20.65 11.10 7.65
CA GLY A 301 20.36 12.29 8.46
C GLY A 301 19.13 13.08 8.03
N LEU A 302 18.57 12.83 6.84
CA LEU A 302 17.29 13.41 6.40
C LEU A 302 16.08 12.52 6.72
N ASN A 303 16.28 11.32 7.29
CA ASN A 303 15.20 10.50 7.81
C ASN A 303 14.73 11.09 9.13
N ALA A 304 13.58 11.76 9.08
CA ALA A 304 13.01 12.48 10.22
C ALA A 304 12.40 11.55 11.28
N GLY A 305 12.21 10.28 10.95
CA GLY A 305 11.63 9.30 11.86
C GLY A 305 10.96 8.15 11.13
N ALA A 306 11.54 6.96 11.27
CA ALA A 306 10.91 5.70 10.92
C ALA A 306 10.00 5.20 12.05
N LEU A 307 8.90 4.54 11.72
CA LEU A 307 7.97 3.96 12.70
C LEU A 307 7.97 2.44 12.61
N MET A 308 8.62 1.79 13.56
CA MET A 308 8.60 0.33 13.70
C MET A 308 7.18 -0.17 14.00
N LEU A 309 6.82 -1.33 13.43
CA LEU A 309 5.56 -1.99 13.76
C LEU A 309 5.53 -2.37 15.25
N ALA A 310 4.63 -1.75 16.00
CA ALA A 310 4.37 -2.07 17.40
C ALA A 310 3.79 -3.47 17.55
N GLU A 311 3.98 -4.13 18.70
CA GLU A 311 3.32 -5.39 19.00
C GLU A 311 1.78 -5.26 18.97
N PRO A 312 1.02 -6.35 18.74
CA PRO A 312 -0.43 -6.30 18.82
C PRO A 312 -0.92 -5.69 20.15
N ASP A 313 -1.88 -4.77 20.04
CA ASP A 313 -2.56 -4.11 21.16
C ASP A 313 -1.68 -3.25 22.08
N THR A 314 -0.48 -2.86 21.62
CA THR A 314 0.36 -1.87 22.30
C THR A 314 0.23 -0.48 21.66
N PRO A 315 0.55 0.60 22.40
CA PRO A 315 0.73 1.93 21.79
C PRO A 315 1.76 1.90 20.66
N SER A 316 1.67 2.88 19.75
CA SER A 316 2.66 3.07 18.70
C SER A 316 4.03 3.39 19.29
N ASN A 317 5.08 2.78 18.73
CA ASN A 317 6.46 3.04 19.15
C ASN A 317 6.85 4.52 18.97
N ALA A 318 7.90 4.95 19.65
CA ALA A 318 8.57 6.20 19.33
C ALA A 318 9.22 6.14 17.93
N LEU A 319 9.38 7.30 17.30
CA LEU A 319 10.02 7.42 15.99
C LEU A 319 11.54 7.26 16.08
N GLU A 320 12.12 6.50 15.14
CA GLU A 320 13.56 6.30 15.00
C GLU A 320 14.12 7.22 13.90
N ALA A 321 14.67 8.37 14.29
CA ALA A 321 15.32 9.29 13.34
C ALA A 321 16.68 8.76 12.88
N GLY A 322 17.06 9.07 11.65
CA GLY A 322 18.37 8.70 11.12
C GLY A 322 18.54 7.21 10.77
N LEU A 323 17.46 6.42 10.74
CA LEU A 323 17.51 4.97 10.55
C LEU A 323 18.20 4.58 9.23
N THR A 324 17.80 5.18 8.12
CA THR A 324 18.34 4.85 6.79
C THR A 324 18.31 6.04 5.84
N GLY A 325 19.30 6.10 4.95
CA GLY A 325 19.28 6.95 3.76
C GLY A 325 18.59 6.22 2.61
N ALA A 326 18.37 6.93 1.50
CA ALA A 326 17.72 6.34 0.34
C ALA A 326 18.27 6.94 -0.96
N SER A 327 18.33 6.14 -2.02
CA SER A 327 18.68 6.56 -3.37
C SER A 327 17.81 5.85 -4.38
N CYS A 328 17.20 6.59 -5.29
CA CYS A 328 16.55 5.99 -6.45
C CYS A 328 17.59 5.37 -7.38
N GLY A 329 17.35 4.13 -7.80
CA GLY A 329 18.12 3.46 -8.83
C GLY A 329 17.60 3.77 -10.23
N GLY A 330 18.44 3.53 -11.25
CA GLY A 330 18.04 3.70 -12.66
C GLY A 330 16.98 2.70 -13.14
N ASP A 331 16.65 1.71 -12.31
CA ASP A 331 15.56 0.74 -12.48
C ASP A 331 14.24 1.20 -11.84
N GLY A 332 14.21 2.40 -11.24
CA GLY A 332 13.03 2.95 -10.57
C GLY A 332 12.80 2.45 -9.14
N ILE A 333 13.75 1.70 -8.57
CA ILE A 333 13.66 1.16 -7.21
C ILE A 333 14.33 2.08 -6.21
N LEU A 334 13.74 2.25 -5.02
CA LEU A 334 14.32 3.03 -3.93
C LEU A 334 15.25 2.15 -3.09
N TYR A 335 16.55 2.32 -3.25
CA TYR A 335 17.56 1.59 -2.49
C TYR A 335 17.87 2.27 -1.16
N ILE A 336 17.67 1.56 -0.05
CA ILE A 336 17.91 2.06 1.32
C ILE A 336 19.31 1.67 1.82
N ASN A 337 19.99 2.62 2.45
CA ASN A 337 21.36 2.44 2.93
C ASN A 337 21.67 3.31 4.19
N PRO A 338 22.14 2.71 5.30
CA PRO A 338 22.27 1.26 5.52
C PRO A 338 20.90 0.57 5.54
N PRO A 339 20.79 -0.69 5.11
CA PRO A 339 19.57 -1.45 5.33
C PRO A 339 19.33 -1.58 6.85
N PRO A 340 18.12 -1.23 7.33
CA PRO A 340 17.72 -1.43 8.72
C PRO A 340 17.94 -2.88 9.19
N LYS A 341 18.12 -3.06 10.50
CA LYS A 341 18.39 -4.37 11.12
C LYS A 341 17.38 -4.68 12.23
N ASP A 342 17.58 -5.82 12.90
CA ASP A 342 16.79 -6.23 14.05
C ASP A 342 15.30 -6.37 13.71
N GLY A 343 14.39 -5.74 14.46
CA GLY A 343 12.93 -5.85 14.22
C GLY A 343 12.49 -5.40 12.83
N TRP A 344 13.31 -4.63 12.10
CA TRP A 344 13.03 -4.26 10.72
C TRP A 344 13.18 -5.43 9.73
N THR A 345 13.60 -6.61 10.19
CA THR A 345 13.75 -7.81 9.37
C THR A 345 12.61 -8.82 9.51
N ASP A 346 11.68 -8.61 10.44
CA ASP A 346 10.60 -9.57 10.73
C ASP A 346 9.64 -9.78 9.55
N TYR A 347 9.37 -8.72 8.79
CA TYR A 347 8.57 -8.73 7.56
C TYR A 347 9.41 -8.45 6.30
N LEU A 348 10.73 -8.62 6.38
CA LEU A 348 11.61 -8.48 5.22
C LEU A 348 11.27 -9.58 4.20
N MET A 349 10.82 -9.15 3.02
CA MET A 349 10.53 -10.06 1.92
C MET A 349 11.85 -10.52 1.25
N PRO A 350 11.80 -11.63 0.49
CA PRO A 350 12.97 -12.15 -0.21
C PRO A 350 13.73 -11.10 -1.02
N GLN A 351 15.02 -11.36 -1.25
CA GLN A 351 15.89 -10.53 -2.09
C GLN A 351 16.10 -9.10 -1.57
N GLY A 352 15.87 -8.87 -0.28
CA GLY A 352 16.09 -7.57 0.36
C GLY A 352 14.94 -6.59 0.16
N ASN A 353 13.73 -7.09 -0.08
CA ASN A 353 12.54 -6.28 -0.35
C ASN A 353 11.86 -5.82 0.96
N TYR A 354 11.87 -4.50 1.21
CA TYR A 354 11.28 -3.88 2.41
C TYR A 354 9.82 -3.42 2.20
N HIS A 355 9.12 -3.92 1.17
CA HIS A 355 7.77 -3.52 0.77
C HIS A 355 6.77 -3.30 1.91
N VAL A 356 6.73 -4.19 2.91
CA VAL A 356 5.81 -4.05 4.07
C VAL A 356 6.05 -2.74 4.83
N TYR A 357 7.28 -2.23 4.79
CA TYR A 357 7.75 -1.05 5.51
C TYR A 357 7.87 0.22 4.65
N ASP A 358 7.41 0.25 3.40
CA ASP A 358 7.64 1.41 2.51
C ASP A 358 7.20 2.75 3.10
N ILE A 359 6.06 2.78 3.79
CA ILE A 359 5.59 3.97 4.51
C ILE A 359 6.34 4.11 5.84
N ASN A 360 6.49 3.00 6.58
CA ASN A 360 7.09 2.96 7.91
C ASN A 360 8.51 3.54 7.97
N LEU A 361 9.36 3.21 7.00
CA LEU A 361 10.76 3.65 6.94
C LEU A 361 10.90 5.19 6.86
N PHE A 362 9.87 5.86 6.36
CA PHE A 362 9.85 7.30 6.08
C PHE A 362 8.64 7.98 6.70
N TYR A 363 8.05 7.38 7.75
CA TYR A 363 6.76 7.75 8.32
C TYR A 363 6.66 9.25 8.64
N LYS A 364 7.66 9.80 9.35
CA LYS A 364 7.67 11.20 9.74
C LYS A 364 7.88 12.14 8.55
N ASN A 365 8.72 11.75 7.58
CA ASN A 365 8.91 12.50 6.35
C ASN A 365 7.57 12.63 5.60
N ILE A 366 6.86 11.51 5.41
CA ILE A 366 5.53 11.48 4.76
C ILE A 366 4.54 12.36 5.52
N MET A 367 4.51 12.24 6.84
CA MET A 367 3.63 13.03 7.69
C MET A 367 3.85 14.53 7.52
N ASP A 368 5.10 14.98 7.55
CA ASP A 368 5.42 16.39 7.36
C ASP A 368 5.09 16.86 5.94
N ASN A 369 5.40 16.04 4.93
CA ASN A 369 5.16 16.41 3.54
C ASN A 369 3.68 16.49 3.19
N ALA A 370 2.84 15.60 3.72
CA ALA A 370 1.41 15.66 3.52
C ALA A 370 0.82 16.97 4.07
N VAL A 371 1.32 17.44 5.22
CA VAL A 371 0.96 18.74 5.80
C VAL A 371 1.46 19.88 4.92
N ASP A 372 2.71 19.84 4.48
CA ASP A 372 3.31 20.90 3.66
C ASP A 372 2.61 21.05 2.30
N ARG A 373 2.28 19.94 1.62
CA ARG A 373 1.50 19.99 0.36
C ARG A 373 0.08 20.50 0.60
N THR A 374 -0.53 20.14 1.73
CA THR A 374 -1.85 20.68 2.11
C THR A 374 -1.79 22.19 2.27
N ARG A 375 -0.77 22.72 2.96
CA ARG A 375 -0.54 24.18 3.09
C ARG A 375 -0.30 24.83 1.73
N ALA A 376 0.60 24.27 0.92
CA ALA A 376 0.90 24.78 -0.41
C ALA A 376 -0.34 24.84 -1.32
N TRP A 377 -1.27 23.88 -1.19
CA TRP A 377 -2.52 23.88 -1.94
C TRP A 377 -3.40 25.10 -1.61
N PHE A 378 -3.51 25.45 -0.32
CA PHE A 378 -4.27 26.63 0.14
C PHE A 378 -3.54 27.94 -0.18
N ASP A 379 -2.21 27.99 -0.02
CA ASP A 379 -1.42 29.17 -0.36
C ASP A 379 -1.52 29.53 -1.85
N GLY A 380 -1.64 28.51 -2.71
CA GLY A 380 -1.91 28.68 -4.14
C GLY A 380 -3.37 29.06 -4.48
N ARG A 381 -4.28 29.04 -3.50
CA ARG A 381 -5.73 29.27 -3.66
C ARG A 381 -6.29 30.16 -2.53
N PRO A 382 -5.82 31.42 -2.40
CA PRO A 382 -6.17 32.29 -1.27
C PRO A 382 -7.67 32.62 -1.17
N ASP A 383 -8.42 32.51 -2.27
CA ASP A 383 -9.86 32.75 -2.32
C ASP A 383 -10.69 31.55 -1.77
N VAL A 384 -10.06 30.38 -1.60
CA VAL A 384 -10.68 29.21 -0.96
C VAL A 384 -10.40 29.30 0.54
N LEU A 385 -11.29 29.97 1.28
CA LEU A 385 -11.14 30.07 2.73
C LEU A 385 -11.15 28.66 3.35
N PRO A 386 -10.24 28.38 4.31
CA PRO A 386 -10.32 27.16 5.10
C PRO A 386 -11.66 27.13 5.85
N GLY A 387 -12.59 26.30 5.37
CA GLY A 387 -13.94 26.16 5.94
C GLY A 387 -15.08 26.78 5.13
N ALA A 388 -14.83 27.51 4.03
CA ALA A 388 -15.87 27.91 3.09
C ALA A 388 -16.18 26.75 2.14
N VAL A 389 -16.87 25.75 2.66
CA VAL A 389 -17.55 24.76 1.82
C VAL A 389 -18.78 25.45 1.20
N PRO A 390 -18.93 25.51 -0.13
CA PRO A 390 -20.19 25.91 -0.74
C PRO A 390 -21.24 24.83 -0.42
N GLY A 391 -22.15 25.10 0.53
CA GLY A 391 -23.27 24.20 0.82
C GLY A 391 -23.84 24.23 2.24
N ALA A 392 -23.14 24.77 3.24
CA ALA A 392 -23.63 24.79 4.62
C ALA A 392 -24.50 26.02 4.98
N ALA A 393 -25.24 26.57 4.01
CA ALA A 393 -26.30 27.55 4.25
C ALA A 393 -27.65 26.86 4.03
N GLY A 394 -27.98 25.91 4.91
CA GLY A 394 -29.30 25.29 5.01
C GLY A 394 -29.91 25.64 6.35
N ASP A 395 -30.95 26.49 6.30
CA ASP A 395 -31.89 26.91 7.33
C ASP A 395 -31.74 26.29 8.74
N MET A 396 -31.38 27.14 9.70
CA MET A 396 -31.79 26.92 11.09
C MET A 396 -33.28 27.26 11.21
N PRO A 397 -34.15 26.34 11.66
CA PRO A 397 -35.53 26.67 11.95
C PRO A 397 -35.59 27.61 13.16
N GLN A 398 -36.36 28.69 13.03
CA GLN A 398 -36.75 29.57 14.15
C GLN A 398 -37.76 28.89 15.07
#